data_AF-N9LL28-F1
#
_entry.id   AF-N9LL28-F1
#
_cell.length_a   1.000
_cell.length_b   1.000
_cell.length_c   1.000
_cell.angle_alpha   90.00
_cell.angle_beta   90.00
_cell.angle_gamma   90.00
#
_symmetry.space_group_name_H-M   'P 1'
#
loop_
_entity.id
_entity.type
_entity.pdbx_description
1 polymer ?
#
loop_
_entity_poly.entity_id
_entity_poly.type
_entity_poly.pdbx_seq_one_letter_code
_entity_poly.pdbx_strand_id
1 'polypeptide(L)'
;MKNKLKKIYLVKVSPNLHAAPANTRYFMLEENQIYTTNKEEILSSPQSIIGYIFFFFSWEFKTDFCVIFPHNESLFLFHNNTYIEIERNSVQIKKILFWRIITIKKGNELPIFIKLFTPPYRWLFNDGMFPEAVEPLIDFLINDNYDSKLSNMKKLYQYISTS
;
A
#
# COMPACT_ATOMS: atom_id res chain seq x y z
N MET A 1 -4.57 -8.03 -25.94
CA MET A 1 -3.21 -8.05 -25.36
C MET A 1 -3.26 -7.44 -23.97
N LYS A 2 -3.12 -8.23 -22.90
CA LYS A 2 -3.06 -7.69 -21.53
C LYS A 2 -1.73 -6.95 -21.39
N ASN A 3 -1.76 -5.63 -21.18
CA ASN A 3 -0.58 -4.88 -20.73
C ASN A 3 -0.13 -5.51 -19.42
N LYS A 4 0.83 -6.43 -19.50
CA LYS A 4 1.42 -7.05 -18.31
C LYS A 4 2.19 -5.94 -17.63
N LEU A 5 1.70 -5.50 -16.47
CA LEU A 5 2.40 -4.58 -15.58
C LEU A 5 3.77 -5.21 -15.27
N LYS A 6 4.82 -4.78 -15.95
CA LYS A 6 6.15 -5.38 -15.81
C LYS A 6 6.86 -4.85 -14.56
N LYS A 7 6.71 -3.56 -14.29
CA LYS A 7 7.45 -2.83 -13.27
C LYS A 7 6.57 -1.74 -12.67
N ILE A 8 6.45 -1.72 -11.36
CA ILE A 8 5.72 -0.70 -10.59
C ILE A 8 6.69 -0.12 -9.58
N TYR A 9 6.85 1.20 -9.59
CA TYR A 9 7.66 1.88 -8.59
C TYR A 9 6.81 2.23 -7.39
N LEU A 10 7.42 2.20 -6.22
CA LEU A 10 6.72 2.18 -4.96
C LEU A 10 7.40 3.09 -3.99
N VAL A 11 6.59 3.77 -3.20
CA VAL A 11 7.06 4.68 -2.18
C VAL A 11 6.50 4.23 -0.85
N LYS A 12 7.37 4.14 0.16
CA LYS A 12 6.94 3.94 1.53
C LYS A 12 6.62 5.32 2.13
N VAL A 13 5.44 5.86 1.82
CA VAL A 13 4.93 7.11 2.40
C VAL A 13 3.92 6.78 3.50
N SER A 14 3.93 7.55 4.60
CA SER A 14 2.82 7.52 5.55
C SER A 14 1.56 8.07 4.87
N PRO A 15 0.36 7.47 5.02
CA PRO A 15 -0.83 7.86 4.27
C PRO A 15 -1.26 9.31 4.52
N ASN A 16 -0.86 9.87 5.67
CA ASN A 16 -1.19 11.22 6.10
C ASN A 16 -0.14 12.26 5.68
N LEU A 17 0.92 11.85 4.98
CA LEU A 17 1.96 12.76 4.51
C LEU A 17 1.74 13.07 3.03
N HIS A 18 1.23 14.28 2.77
CA HIS A 18 1.18 14.88 1.43
C HIS A 18 2.56 15.38 0.94
N ALA A 19 3.64 14.95 1.59
CA ALA A 19 5.03 15.22 1.23
C ALA A 19 5.87 13.97 1.50
N ALA A 20 6.77 13.60 0.58
CA ALA A 20 7.74 12.55 0.82
C ALA A 20 8.84 13.12 1.76
N PRO A 21 8.93 12.69 3.03
CA PRO A 21 10.01 13.17 3.90
C PRO A 21 11.39 12.80 3.33
N ALA A 22 12.43 13.52 3.74
CA ALA A 22 13.79 13.34 3.22
C ALA A 22 14.34 11.90 3.34
N ASN A 23 13.80 11.10 4.26
CA ASN A 23 14.16 9.70 4.48
C ASN A 23 13.18 8.70 3.84
N THR A 24 12.38 9.14 2.87
CA THR A 24 11.46 8.28 2.13
C THR A 24 12.22 7.12 1.49
N ARG A 25 11.72 5.91 1.71
CA ARG A 25 12.28 4.69 1.10
C ARG A 25 11.52 4.35 -0.16
N TYR A 26 12.27 4.02 -1.21
CA TYR A 26 11.77 3.69 -2.53
C TYR A 26 11.94 2.21 -2.80
N PHE A 27 10.95 1.63 -3.47
CA PHE A 27 10.89 0.23 -3.80
C PHE A 27 10.40 0.04 -5.24
N MET A 28 10.57 -1.16 -5.76
CA MET A 28 10.10 -1.58 -7.07
C MET A 28 9.46 -2.96 -6.94
N LEU A 29 8.28 -3.12 -7.53
CA LEU A 29 7.64 -4.42 -7.75
C LEU A 29 7.87 -4.84 -9.21
N GLU A 30 8.61 -5.93 -9.38
CA GLU A 30 8.90 -6.55 -10.67
C GLU A 30 8.80 -8.06 -10.51
N GLU A 31 8.10 -8.72 -11.44
CA GLU A 31 7.91 -10.19 -11.42
C GLU A 31 7.42 -10.74 -10.07
N ASN A 32 6.48 -10.03 -9.43
CA ASN A 32 5.92 -10.36 -8.10
C ASN A 32 6.90 -10.27 -6.92
N GLN A 33 8.09 -9.68 -7.11
CA GLN A 33 9.10 -9.48 -6.08
C GLN A 33 9.35 -8.00 -5.80
N ILE A 34 9.69 -7.68 -4.56
CA ILE A 34 10.01 -6.32 -4.11
C ILE A 34 11.52 -6.13 -4.01
N TYR A 35 12.00 -5.07 -4.65
CA TYR A 35 13.39 -4.64 -4.63
C TYR A 35 13.49 -3.22 -4.06
N THR A 36 14.60 -2.91 -3.39
CA THR A 36 14.93 -1.53 -3.03
C THR A 36 15.42 -0.78 -4.25
N THR A 37 15.00 0.48 -4.41
CA THR A 37 15.47 1.38 -5.47
C THR A 37 15.74 2.77 -4.87
N ASN A 38 16.05 3.75 -5.70
CA ASN A 38 16.29 5.13 -5.32
C ASN A 38 15.40 6.10 -6.13
N LYS A 39 15.40 7.35 -5.70
CA LYS A 39 14.60 8.42 -6.32
C LYS A 39 15.01 8.68 -7.77
N GLU A 40 16.32 8.65 -8.05
CA GLU A 40 16.87 8.93 -9.38
C GLU A 40 16.37 7.93 -10.44
N GLU A 41 16.34 6.65 -10.10
CA GLU A 41 15.82 5.59 -10.98
C GLU A 41 14.34 5.81 -11.30
N ILE A 42 13.52 6.17 -10.31
CA ILE A 42 12.10 6.49 -10.49
C ILE A 42 11.91 7.67 -11.45
N LEU A 43 12.67 8.76 -11.25
CA LEU A 43 12.56 9.98 -12.06
C LEU A 43 13.09 9.81 -13.48
N SER A 44 14.04 8.90 -13.69
CA SER A 44 14.57 8.55 -15.02
C SER A 44 13.60 7.70 -15.86
N SER A 45 12.50 7.24 -15.27
CA SER A 45 11.55 6.30 -15.90
C SER A 45 10.21 7.00 -16.18
N PRO A 46 10.00 7.56 -17.38
CA PRO A 46 8.85 8.42 -17.71
C PRO A 46 7.49 7.69 -17.84
N GLN A 47 7.47 6.35 -17.77
CA GLN A 47 6.24 5.53 -17.87
C GLN A 47 5.87 4.82 -16.56
N SER A 48 6.43 5.28 -15.45
CA SER A 48 6.34 4.61 -14.15
C SER A 48 4.96 4.73 -13.53
N ILE A 49 4.30 3.60 -13.30
CA ILE A 49 3.22 3.54 -12.31
C ILE A 49 3.86 3.67 -10.94
N ILE A 50 3.46 4.70 -10.19
CA ILE A 50 3.90 4.92 -8.82
C ILE A 50 2.78 4.56 -7.86
N GLY A 51 3.09 3.68 -6.92
CA GLY A 51 2.19 3.26 -5.86
C GLY A 51 2.78 3.43 -4.46
N TYR A 52 2.02 2.96 -3.48
CA TYR A 52 2.46 2.85 -2.10
C TYR A 52 2.78 1.40 -1.76
N ILE A 53 3.81 1.21 -0.93
CA ILE A 53 4.08 -0.07 -0.28
C ILE A 53 3.81 0.04 1.22
N PHE A 54 3.05 -0.92 1.73
CA PHE A 54 2.69 -1.05 3.14
C PHE A 54 3.31 -2.33 3.68
N PHE A 55 4.13 -2.21 4.72
CA PHE A 55 4.70 -3.35 5.43
C PHE A 55 3.93 -3.54 6.73
N PHE A 56 3.48 -4.75 7.04
CA PHE A 56 2.72 -5.02 8.26
C PHE A 56 3.08 -6.38 8.84
N PHE A 57 2.63 -6.66 10.07
CA PHE A 57 2.74 -7.99 10.66
C PHE A 57 1.49 -8.80 10.34
N SER A 58 1.68 -10.01 9.81
CA SER A 58 0.60 -10.95 9.53
C SER A 58 0.08 -11.62 10.81
N TRP A 59 -0.96 -12.45 10.67
CA TRP A 59 -1.45 -13.30 11.77
C TRP A 59 -0.44 -14.29 12.31
N GLU A 60 0.58 -14.62 11.52
CA GLU A 60 1.67 -15.51 11.92
C GLU A 60 2.83 -14.75 12.58
N PHE A 61 2.66 -13.46 12.90
CA PHE A 61 3.72 -12.58 13.42
C PHE A 61 4.95 -12.46 12.51
N LYS A 62 4.78 -12.72 11.21
CA LYS A 62 5.79 -12.48 10.19
C LYS A 62 5.57 -11.12 9.54
N THR A 63 6.65 -10.46 9.13
CA THR A 63 6.55 -9.27 8.29
C THR A 63 6.03 -9.69 6.92
N ASP A 64 5.04 -8.96 6.45
CA ASP A 64 4.38 -9.13 5.16
C ASP A 64 4.21 -7.74 4.52
N PHE A 65 3.79 -7.70 3.26
CA PHE A 65 3.58 -6.46 2.55
C PHE A 65 2.39 -6.52 1.60
N CYS A 66 1.84 -5.35 1.33
CA CYS A 66 0.98 -5.15 0.18
C CYS A 66 1.34 -3.86 -0.53
N VAL A 67 0.92 -3.79 -1.77
CA VAL A 67 1.20 -2.68 -2.66
C VAL A 67 -0.11 -2.16 -3.22
N ILE A 68 -0.34 -0.86 -3.14
CA ILE A 68 -1.50 -0.22 -3.77
C ILE A 68 -0.97 0.72 -4.85
N PHE A 69 -1.58 0.73 -6.04
CA PHE A 69 -1.16 1.57 -7.15
C PHE A 69 -2.32 1.90 -8.09
N PRO A 70 -2.26 3.04 -8.81
CA PRO A 70 -3.23 3.36 -9.84
C PRO A 70 -2.90 2.59 -11.13
N HIS A 71 -3.91 2.04 -11.79
CA HIS A 71 -3.77 1.55 -13.16
C HIS A 71 -5.05 1.89 -13.93
N ASN A 72 -4.91 2.65 -15.02
CA ASN A 72 -6.03 3.26 -15.74
C ASN A 72 -6.88 4.17 -14.82
N GLU A 73 -8.18 3.90 -14.70
CA GLU A 73 -9.12 4.61 -13.83
C GLU A 73 -9.45 3.86 -12.53
N SER A 74 -8.63 2.86 -12.18
CA SER A 74 -8.85 2.03 -11.00
C SER A 74 -7.64 1.95 -10.08
N LEU A 75 -7.89 1.66 -8.80
CA LEU A 75 -6.87 1.31 -7.82
C LEU A 75 -6.70 -0.21 -7.80
N PHE A 76 -5.46 -0.65 -7.81
CA PHE A 76 -5.10 -2.07 -7.70
C PHE A 76 -4.32 -2.31 -6.41
N LEU A 77 -4.61 -3.43 -5.77
CA LEU A 77 -3.84 -4.02 -4.69
C LEU A 77 -3.04 -5.20 -5.25
N PHE A 78 -1.76 -5.26 -4.94
CA PHE A 78 -0.94 -6.45 -5.08
C PHE A 78 -0.62 -7.02 -3.69
N HIS A 79 -0.96 -8.29 -3.48
CA HIS A 79 -0.73 -9.04 -2.24
C HIS A 79 -0.74 -10.54 -2.55
N ASN A 80 0.15 -11.34 -1.94
CA ASN A 80 0.28 -12.79 -2.17
C ASN A 80 0.27 -13.18 -3.66
N ASN A 81 1.13 -12.54 -4.46
CA ASN A 81 1.27 -12.77 -5.91
C ASN A 81 -0.01 -12.56 -6.73
N THR A 82 -0.98 -11.83 -6.18
CA THR A 82 -2.28 -11.60 -6.80
C THR A 82 -2.51 -10.11 -6.99
N TYR A 83 -3.00 -9.75 -8.17
CA TYR A 83 -3.45 -8.39 -8.50
C TYR A 83 -4.96 -8.32 -8.37
N ILE A 84 -5.43 -7.33 -7.63
CA ILE A 84 -6.81 -7.23 -7.18
C ILE A 84 -7.26 -5.81 -7.46
N GLU A 85 -8.30 -5.64 -8.27
CA GLU A 85 -8.93 -4.34 -8.43
C GLU A 85 -9.72 -4.01 -7.17
N ILE A 86 -9.47 -2.82 -6.59
CA ILE A 86 -10.24 -2.31 -5.45
C ILE A 86 -11.45 -1.59 -6.03
N GLU A 87 -12.62 -2.20 -5.98
CA GLU A 87 -13.86 -1.53 -6.37
C GLU A 87 -14.29 -0.48 -5.31
N ARG A 88 -15.09 0.50 -5.70
CA ARG A 88 -15.67 1.47 -4.76
C ARG A 88 -16.50 0.75 -3.69
N ASN A 89 -16.35 1.13 -2.42
CA ASN A 89 -17.07 0.55 -1.28
C ASN A 89 -16.90 -0.98 -1.11
N SER A 90 -15.88 -1.58 -1.72
CA SER A 90 -15.62 -3.02 -1.66
C SER A 90 -14.85 -3.47 -0.41
N VAL A 91 -14.23 -2.50 0.27
CA VAL A 91 -13.35 -2.76 1.42
C VAL A 91 -14.16 -2.74 2.71
N GLN A 92 -14.03 -3.80 3.49
CA GLN A 92 -14.59 -3.92 4.82
C GLN A 92 -13.48 -4.29 5.81
N ILE A 93 -13.42 -3.62 6.95
CA ILE A 93 -12.38 -3.86 7.96
C ILE A 93 -13.04 -4.28 9.25
N LYS A 94 -12.75 -5.50 9.70
CA LYS A 94 -13.22 -6.04 10.97
C LYS A 94 -12.09 -6.05 12.00
N LYS A 95 -12.39 -5.58 13.21
CA LYS A 95 -11.49 -5.61 14.37
C LYS A 95 -11.83 -6.79 15.29
N ILE A 96 -10.82 -7.56 15.68
CA ILE A 96 -10.92 -8.65 16.67
C ILE A 96 -9.72 -8.52 17.62
N LEU A 97 -9.90 -7.94 18.81
CA LEU A 97 -8.81 -7.63 19.75
C LEU A 97 -7.67 -6.84 19.04
N PHE A 98 -6.49 -7.45 18.96
CA PHE A 98 -5.27 -6.92 18.34
C PHE A 98 -5.16 -7.27 16.87
N TRP A 99 -6.17 -7.90 16.30
CA TRP A 99 -6.20 -8.33 14.92
C TRP A 99 -7.13 -7.44 14.11
N ARG A 100 -6.78 -7.22 12.84
CA ARG A 100 -7.71 -6.75 11.81
C ARG A 100 -7.79 -7.76 10.68
N ILE A 101 -8.96 -7.84 10.09
CA ILE A 101 -9.22 -8.55 8.85
C ILE A 101 -9.73 -7.51 7.87
N ILE A 102 -8.95 -7.22 6.84
CA ILE A 102 -9.38 -6.46 5.68
C ILE A 102 -9.98 -7.45 4.70
N THR A 103 -11.24 -7.23 4.33
CA THR A 103 -11.96 -7.99 3.32
C THR A 103 -12.16 -7.09 2.11
N ILE A 104 -11.68 -7.53 0.94
CA ILE A 104 -11.90 -6.84 -0.33
C ILE A 104 -12.83 -7.70 -1.17
N LYS A 105 -14.05 -7.21 -1.40
CA LYS A 105 -15.02 -7.87 -2.28
C LYS A 105 -14.68 -7.58 -3.74
N LYS A 106 -14.89 -8.57 -4.60
CA LYS A 106 -14.68 -8.43 -6.05
C LYS A 106 -15.84 -9.09 -6.78
N GLY A 107 -16.87 -8.29 -7.11
CA GLY A 107 -18.11 -8.80 -7.71
C GLY A 107 -18.61 -10.12 -7.10
N ASN A 108 -18.73 -11.15 -7.94
CA ASN A 108 -19.17 -12.50 -7.57
C ASN A 108 -18.03 -13.48 -7.22
N GLU A 109 -16.78 -13.03 -7.21
CA GLU A 109 -15.64 -13.86 -6.83
C GLU A 109 -15.52 -13.98 -5.31
N LEU A 110 -14.73 -14.95 -4.85
CA LEU A 110 -14.42 -15.08 -3.42
C LEU A 110 -13.69 -13.83 -2.93
N PRO A 111 -14.10 -13.27 -1.78
CA PRO A 111 -13.45 -12.10 -1.22
C PRO A 111 -12.03 -12.42 -0.81
N ILE A 112 -11.17 -11.41 -0.88
CA ILE A 112 -9.77 -11.53 -0.47
C ILE A 112 -9.61 -11.01 0.95
N PHE A 113 -8.84 -11.73 1.75
CA PHE A 113 -8.62 -11.44 3.15
C PHE A 113 -7.15 -11.10 3.39
N ILE A 114 -6.91 -9.91 3.96
CA ILE A 114 -5.61 -9.54 4.51
C ILE A 114 -5.76 -9.54 6.03
N LYS A 115 -5.02 -10.43 6.67
CA LYS A 115 -5.09 -10.69 8.10
C LYS A 115 -3.84 -10.11 8.74
N LEU A 116 -4.01 -9.05 9.53
CA LEU A 116 -2.90 -8.30 10.10
C LEU A 116 -3.01 -8.10 11.62
N PHE A 117 -1.85 -7.95 12.25
CA PHE A 117 -1.66 -7.71 13.68
C PHE A 117 -1.48 -6.22 13.98
N THR A 118 -2.44 -5.61 14.67
CA THR A 118 -2.39 -4.24 15.21
C THR A 118 -2.42 -4.30 16.74
N PRO A 119 -1.27 -4.34 17.44
CA PRO A 119 -1.26 -4.29 18.89
C PRO A 119 -1.90 -2.97 19.38
N PRO A 120 -2.53 -2.94 20.56
CA PRO A 120 -3.09 -1.71 21.10
C PRO A 120 -1.90 -0.81 21.48
N TYR A 121 -2.00 0.46 21.11
CA TYR A 121 -0.96 1.50 21.15
C TYR A 121 -0.13 1.70 22.44
N ARG A 122 -0.31 0.92 23.52
CA ARG A 122 0.29 1.23 24.83
C ARG A 122 0.77 0.05 25.69
N TRP A 123 0.68 -1.21 25.25
CA TRP A 123 0.92 -2.34 26.16
C TRP A 123 2.16 -3.20 25.88
N LEU A 124 3.01 -2.79 24.93
CA LEU A 124 4.31 -3.43 24.72
C LEU A 124 5.40 -2.34 24.85
N PHE A 125 6.48 -2.69 25.56
CA PHE A 125 7.33 -1.82 26.38
C PHE A 125 8.44 -0.99 25.66
N ASN A 126 8.76 0.17 26.26
CA ASN A 126 10.07 0.76 26.61
C ASN A 126 11.28 0.93 25.67
N ASP A 127 11.25 0.58 24.37
CA ASP A 127 12.40 0.91 23.47
C ASP A 127 12.08 1.96 22.39
N GLY A 128 10.97 2.69 22.54
CA GLY A 128 10.65 3.85 21.68
C GLY A 128 10.31 3.52 20.22
N MET A 129 10.26 2.24 19.85
CA MET A 129 9.92 1.81 18.49
C MET A 129 8.81 0.74 18.49
N PHE A 130 7.56 1.17 18.66
CA PHE A 130 6.41 0.39 18.19
C PHE A 130 6.04 0.82 16.77
N PRO A 131 5.66 -0.14 15.89
CA PRO A 131 5.80 0.08 14.49
C PRO A 131 4.64 0.92 13.98
N GLU A 132 4.96 2.13 13.55
CA GLU A 132 4.23 2.94 12.55
C GLU A 132 3.84 2.14 11.29
N ALA A 133 4.16 0.84 11.19
CA ALA A 133 4.06 0.01 10.00
C ALA A 133 2.63 -0.47 9.71
N VAL A 134 1.79 -0.75 10.72
CA VAL A 134 0.52 -1.46 10.49
C VAL A 134 -0.67 -0.53 10.24
N GLU A 135 -0.71 0.62 10.90
CA GLU A 135 -1.80 1.60 10.78
C GLU A 135 -1.93 2.24 9.39
N PRO A 136 -0.83 2.53 8.68
CA PRO A 136 -0.87 3.12 7.36
C PRO A 136 -1.83 2.47 6.37
N LEU A 137 -1.83 1.14 6.30
CA LEU A 137 -2.69 0.43 5.36
C LEU A 137 -4.17 0.60 5.73
N ILE A 138 -4.49 0.48 7.01
CA ILE A 138 -5.87 0.61 7.51
C ILE A 138 -6.37 2.04 7.29
N ASP A 139 -5.57 3.03 7.65
CA ASP A 139 -5.89 4.44 7.45
C ASP A 139 -6.08 4.77 5.98
N PHE A 140 -5.18 4.31 5.10
CA PHE A 140 -5.32 4.50 3.65
C PHE A 140 -6.63 3.87 3.12
N LEU A 141 -7.03 2.71 3.63
CA LEU A 141 -8.22 2.02 3.16
C LEU A 141 -9.52 2.67 3.69
N ILE A 142 -9.51 3.24 4.90
CA ILE A 142 -10.69 3.83 5.56
C ILE A 142 -10.86 5.33 5.25
N ASN A 143 -9.78 6.11 5.34
CA ASN A 143 -9.82 7.57 5.16
C ASN A 143 -9.96 7.91 3.68
N ASP A 144 -10.56 9.05 3.34
CA ASP A 144 -10.78 9.56 1.98
C ASP A 144 -11.71 8.77 1.05
N ASN A 145 -12.46 9.53 0.24
CA ASN A 145 -13.22 9.00 -0.90
C ASN A 145 -12.25 8.34 -1.90
N TYR A 146 -12.65 7.19 -2.47
CA TYR A 146 -11.93 6.45 -3.51
C TYR A 146 -11.36 7.36 -4.62
N ASP A 147 -12.17 8.30 -5.12
CA ASP A 147 -11.76 9.19 -6.21
C ASP A 147 -10.62 10.15 -5.77
N SER A 148 -10.63 10.57 -4.50
CA SER A 148 -9.55 11.37 -3.91
C SER A 148 -8.25 10.56 -3.84
N LYS A 149 -8.31 9.30 -3.40
CA LYS A 149 -7.13 8.40 -3.35
C LYS A 149 -6.51 8.22 -4.71
N LEU A 150 -7.34 7.90 -5.71
CA LEU A 150 -6.88 7.70 -7.09
C LEU A 150 -6.22 8.97 -7.63
N SER A 151 -6.84 10.13 -7.42
CA SER A 151 -6.31 11.43 -7.83
C SER A 151 -4.98 11.76 -7.15
N ASN A 152 -4.89 11.56 -5.83
CA ASN A 152 -3.68 11.81 -5.06
C ASN A 152 -2.52 10.90 -5.47
N MET A 153 -2.80 9.62 -5.74
CA MET A 153 -1.78 8.68 -6.24
C MET A 153 -1.32 9.02 -7.66
N LYS A 154 -2.23 9.44 -8.55
CA LYS A 154 -1.86 9.92 -9.90
C LYS A 154 -0.94 11.15 -9.82
N LYS A 155 -1.08 11.99 -8.80
CA LYS A 155 -0.21 13.16 -8.53
C LYS A 155 1.10 12.81 -7.81
N LEU A 156 1.25 11.59 -7.29
CA LEU A 156 2.43 11.19 -6.52
C LEU A 156 3.74 11.39 -7.29
N TYR A 157 3.74 11.14 -8.60
CA TYR A 157 4.91 11.41 -9.45
C TYR A 157 5.32 12.89 -9.42
N GLN A 158 4.35 13.80 -9.53
CA GLN A 158 4.61 15.24 -9.49
C GLN A 158 5.23 15.64 -8.15
N TYR A 159 4.73 15.10 -7.04
CA TYR A 159 5.29 15.35 -5.71
C TYR A 159 6.73 14.85 -5.55
N ILE A 160 7.05 13.65 -6.04
CA ILE A 160 8.41 13.11 -5.96
C ILE A 160 9.39 13.96 -6.80
N SER A 161 8.92 14.51 -7.93
CA SER A 161 9.75 15.33 -8.82
C SER A 161 10.07 16.73 -8.30
N THR A 162 9.26 17.28 -7.39
CA THR A 162 9.42 18.64 -6.85
C THR A 162 10.05 18.68 -5.45
N SER A 163 10.02 17.56 -4.73
CA SER A 163 10.75 17.37 -3.45
C SER A 163 12.22 17.09 -3.71
#